data_AF-A0A9X2HMZ8-F1
#
_entry.id   AF-A0A9X2HMZ8-F1
#
_cell.length_a   1.000
_cell.length_b   1.000
_cell.length_c   1.000
_cell.angle_alpha   90.00
_cell.angle_beta   90.00
_cell.angle_gamma   90.00
#
_symmetry.space_group_name_H-M   'P 1'
#
loop_
_entity.id
_entity.type
_entity.pdbx_description
1 polymer ?
#
loop_
_entity_poly.entity_id
_entity_poly.type
_entity_poly.pdbx_seq_one_letter_code
_entity_poly.pdbx_strand_id
1 'polypeptide(L)'
;MKRPLTLMALCALCACGDPVKDAKRELEIIRKTGTRDEICTASRRVADAYLKQQDENAYAMARIDADIACQEALLRRMCQRRSDSRPAGRSKSRPLLMRA
;
A
#
# COMPACT_ATOMS: atom_id res chain seq x y z
N MET A 1 -18.21 53.27 9.46
CA MET A 1 -16.83 53.00 9.01
C MET A 1 -16.74 51.56 8.58
N LYS A 2 -16.61 51.31 7.26
CA LYS A 2 -16.61 49.98 6.63
C LYS A 2 -15.20 49.37 6.74
N ARG A 3 -15.07 48.23 7.42
CA ARG A 3 -13.83 47.43 7.43
C ARG A 3 -13.89 46.42 6.28
N PRO A 4 -12.96 46.43 5.32
CA PRO A 4 -12.96 45.46 4.23
C PRO A 4 -12.48 44.10 4.76
N LEU A 5 -13.40 43.16 4.84
CA LEU A 5 -13.19 41.77 5.27
C LEU A 5 -12.77 40.91 4.08
N THR A 6 -11.75 41.35 3.32
CA THR A 6 -11.35 40.77 2.04
C THR A 6 -9.84 40.63 1.99
N LEU A 7 -9.27 39.67 2.71
CA LEU A 7 -7.84 39.28 2.55
C LEU A 7 -7.51 37.88 3.13
N MET A 8 -8.47 36.95 3.11
CA MET A 8 -8.26 35.53 3.46
C MET A 8 -8.82 34.62 2.35
N ALA A 9 -8.53 34.95 1.09
CA ALA A 9 -9.13 34.24 -0.06
C ALA A 9 -8.11 33.75 -1.12
N LEU A 10 -6.79 33.86 -0.92
CA LEU A 10 -5.86 33.64 -2.04
C LEU A 10 -4.65 32.71 -1.79
N CYS A 11 -4.56 31.98 -0.68
CA CYS A 11 -3.45 31.03 -0.48
C CYS A 11 -3.80 29.56 -0.73
N ALA A 12 -4.99 29.24 -1.26
CA ALA A 12 -5.41 27.86 -1.52
C ALA A 12 -5.18 27.37 -2.96
N LEU A 13 -4.57 28.17 -3.84
CA LEU A 13 -4.55 27.93 -5.29
C LEU A 13 -3.20 27.48 -5.89
N CYS A 14 -2.15 27.25 -5.09
CA CYS A 14 -0.80 26.99 -5.64
C CYS A 14 -0.06 25.78 -5.05
N ALA A 15 -0.76 24.70 -4.72
CA ALA A 15 -0.13 23.37 -4.73
C ALA A 15 -0.32 22.75 -6.11
N CYS A 16 0.28 23.35 -7.15
CA CYS A 16 0.38 22.80 -8.51
C CYS A 16 1.42 21.65 -8.54
N GLY A 17 1.34 20.72 -7.59
CA GLY A 17 2.03 19.45 -7.67
C GLY A 17 1.26 18.54 -8.62
N ASP A 18 1.96 17.74 -9.42
CA ASP A 18 1.32 16.69 -10.20
C ASP A 18 1.01 15.52 -9.24
N PRO A 19 -0.28 15.33 -8.83
CA PRO A 19 -0.62 14.33 -7.84
C PRO A 19 -0.29 12.91 -8.28
N VAL A 20 -0.26 12.65 -9.60
CA VAL A 20 0.12 11.35 -10.15
C VAL A 20 1.62 11.14 -9.98
N LYS A 21 2.43 12.15 -10.28
CA LYS A 21 3.89 12.07 -10.12
C LYS A 21 4.30 11.84 -8.67
N ASP A 22 3.66 12.53 -7.74
CA ASP A 22 3.93 12.36 -6.31
C ASP A 22 3.50 10.97 -5.82
N ALA A 23 2.31 10.51 -6.20
CA ALA A 23 1.83 9.17 -5.86
C ALA A 23 2.73 8.06 -6.44
N LYS A 24 3.23 8.23 -7.67
CA LYS A 24 4.18 7.28 -8.28
C LYS A 24 5.51 7.23 -7.55
N ARG A 25 6.04 8.39 -7.15
CA ARG A 25 7.28 8.46 -6.36
C ARG A 25 7.10 7.78 -5.01
N GLU A 26 5.98 8.01 -4.33
CA GLU A 26 5.65 7.32 -3.08
C GLU A 26 5.61 5.81 -3.27
N LEU A 27 4.93 5.33 -4.32
CA LEU A 27 4.88 3.91 -4.67
C LEU A 27 6.27 3.31 -4.92
N GLU A 28 7.17 4.04 -5.60
CA GLU A 28 8.53 3.56 -5.85
C GLU A 28 9.32 3.35 -4.55
N ILE A 29 9.20 4.27 -3.60
CA ILE A 29 9.84 4.16 -2.29
C ILE A 29 9.28 2.94 -1.54
N ILE A 30 7.94 2.83 -1.48
CA ILE A 30 7.26 1.74 -0.77
C ILE A 30 7.55 0.37 -1.41
N ARG A 31 7.72 0.30 -2.74
CA ARG A 31 8.15 -0.95 -3.40
C ARG A 31 9.53 -1.42 -2.94
N LYS A 32 10.42 -0.52 -2.54
CA LYS A 32 11.78 -0.83 -2.09
C LYS A 32 11.83 -1.18 -0.59
N THR A 33 11.02 -0.54 0.23
CA THR A 33 11.14 -0.63 1.70
C THR A 33 9.93 -1.23 2.41
N GLY A 34 8.77 -1.23 1.76
CA GLY A 34 7.49 -1.56 2.36
C GLY A 34 7.08 -3.02 2.25
N THR A 35 6.02 -3.34 2.99
CA THR A 35 5.30 -4.60 2.93
C THR A 35 4.40 -4.66 1.69
N ARG A 36 3.96 -5.88 1.32
CA ARG A 36 3.03 -6.06 0.19
C ARG A 36 1.69 -5.33 0.42
N ASP A 37 1.28 -5.17 1.68
CA ASP A 37 0.08 -4.43 2.06
C ASP A 37 0.23 -2.92 1.82
N GLU A 38 1.39 -2.37 2.13
CA GLU A 38 1.72 -0.97 1.85
C GLU A 38 1.84 -0.74 0.34
N ILE A 39 2.43 -1.69 -0.40
CA ILE A 39 2.50 -1.63 -1.87
C ILE A 39 1.10 -1.64 -2.48
N CYS A 40 0.20 -2.52 -2.03
CA CYS A 40 -1.21 -2.54 -2.47
C CYS A 40 -1.89 -1.17 -2.21
N THR A 41 -1.70 -0.61 -1.02
CA THR A 41 -2.28 0.69 -0.65
C THR A 41 -1.72 1.83 -1.52
N ALA A 42 -0.41 1.86 -1.73
CA ALA A 42 0.26 2.87 -2.55
C ALA A 42 -0.13 2.75 -4.03
N SER A 43 -0.26 1.53 -4.57
CA SER A 43 -0.72 1.33 -5.94
C SER A 43 -2.15 1.85 -6.15
N ARG A 44 -3.05 1.68 -5.17
CA ARG A 44 -4.41 2.26 -5.23
C ARG A 44 -4.38 3.79 -5.26
N ARG A 45 -3.49 4.43 -4.49
CA ARG A 45 -3.32 5.89 -4.51
C ARG A 45 -2.91 6.43 -5.88
N VAL A 46 -2.09 5.68 -6.64
CA VAL A 46 -1.73 6.04 -8.01
C VAL A 46 -2.95 6.00 -8.94
N ALA A 47 -3.78 4.94 -8.84
CA ALA A 47 -5.02 4.87 -9.60
C ALA A 47 -5.95 6.05 -9.23
N ASP A 48 -6.16 6.32 -7.95
CA ASP A 48 -6.99 7.45 -7.50
C ASP A 48 -6.45 8.81 -7.98
N ALA A 49 -5.12 8.98 -8.08
CA ALA A 49 -4.53 10.18 -8.63
C ALA A 49 -4.85 10.35 -10.13
N TYR A 50 -4.83 9.28 -10.92
CA TYR A 50 -5.26 9.31 -12.32
C TYR A 50 -6.75 9.62 -12.46
N LEU A 51 -7.59 9.06 -11.58
CA LEU A 51 -9.02 9.37 -11.55
C LEU A 51 -9.27 10.87 -11.30
N LYS A 52 -8.51 11.49 -10.38
CA LYS A 52 -8.59 12.92 -10.10
C LYS A 52 -8.14 13.79 -11.27
N GLN A 53 -7.23 13.30 -12.10
CA GLN A 53 -6.80 13.97 -13.35
C GLN A 53 -7.74 13.71 -14.53
N GLN A 54 -8.80 12.90 -14.34
CA GLN A 54 -9.74 12.52 -15.41
C GLN A 54 -9.06 11.78 -16.59
N ASP A 55 -7.92 11.12 -16.33
CA ASP A 55 -7.26 10.26 -17.31
C ASP A 55 -7.78 8.82 -17.17
N GLU A 56 -8.86 8.51 -17.88
CA GLU A 56 -9.56 7.22 -17.80
C GLU A 56 -8.69 6.05 -18.27
N ASN A 57 -7.87 6.26 -19.30
CA ASN A 57 -7.01 5.21 -19.85
C ASN A 57 -5.89 4.86 -18.86
N ALA A 58 -5.22 5.87 -18.30
CA ALA A 58 -4.18 5.64 -17.31
C ALA A 58 -4.76 5.12 -15.99
N TYR A 59 -5.98 5.55 -15.62
CA TYR A 59 -6.71 5.01 -14.49
C TYR A 59 -6.96 3.50 -14.64
N ALA A 60 -7.49 3.06 -15.79
CA ALA A 60 -7.80 1.66 -16.03
C ALA A 60 -6.55 0.78 -15.87
N MET A 61 -5.42 1.19 -16.46
CA MET A 61 -4.14 0.48 -16.33
C MET A 61 -3.62 0.48 -14.89
N ALA A 62 -3.60 1.64 -14.23
CA ALA A 62 -3.13 1.76 -12.85
C ALA A 62 -4.00 0.95 -11.86
N ARG A 63 -5.29 0.80 -12.15
CA ARG A 63 -6.21 -0.02 -11.36
C ARG A 63 -5.92 -1.51 -11.48
N ILE A 64 -5.62 -2.00 -12.69
CA ILE A 64 -5.18 -3.40 -12.89
C ILE A 64 -3.90 -3.67 -12.10
N ASP A 65 -2.92 -2.78 -12.17
CA ASP A 65 -1.67 -2.90 -11.41
C ASP A 65 -1.92 -2.92 -9.89
N ALA A 66 -2.84 -2.07 -9.40
CA ALA A 66 -3.24 -2.06 -8.01
C ALA A 66 -3.92 -3.37 -7.59
N ASP A 67 -4.79 -3.93 -8.42
CA ASP A 67 -5.48 -5.19 -8.15
C ASP A 67 -4.50 -6.36 -8.07
N ILE A 68 -3.51 -6.45 -8.97
CA ILE A 68 -2.44 -7.45 -8.91
C ILE A 68 -1.66 -7.34 -7.59
N ALA A 69 -1.21 -6.13 -7.25
CA ALA A 69 -0.47 -5.89 -6.01
C ALA A 69 -1.28 -6.28 -4.75
N CYS A 70 -2.59 -6.02 -4.77
CA CYS A 70 -3.48 -6.37 -3.67
C CYS A 70 -3.77 -7.88 -3.59
N GLN A 71 -3.86 -8.58 -4.72
CA GLN A 71 -3.97 -10.04 -4.72
C GLN A 71 -2.71 -10.70 -4.16
N GLU A 72 -1.51 -10.22 -4.52
CA GLU A 72 -0.26 -10.70 -3.93
C GLU A 72 -0.23 -10.50 -2.41
N ALA A 73 -0.67 -9.32 -1.95
CA ALA A 73 -0.75 -9.01 -0.53
C ALA A 73 -1.70 -9.96 0.21
N LEU A 74 -2.89 -10.23 -0.37
CA LEU A 74 -3.85 -11.17 0.16
C LEU A 74 -3.29 -12.61 0.25
N LEU A 75 -2.67 -13.09 -0.83
CA LEU A 75 -2.03 -14.41 -0.86
C LEU A 75 -0.99 -14.55 0.26
N ARG A 76 -0.17 -13.52 0.47
CA ARG A 76 0.83 -13.51 1.54
C ARG A 76 0.19 -13.57 2.92
N ARG A 77 -0.89 -12.82 3.16
CA ARG A 77 -1.65 -12.90 4.43
C ARG A 77 -2.22 -14.29 4.67
N MET A 78 -2.70 -14.97 3.63
CA MET A 78 -3.22 -16.33 3.74
C MET A 78 -2.12 -17.34 4.10
N CYS A 79 -0.96 -17.26 3.44
CA CYS A 79 0.19 -18.09 3.77
C CYS A 79 0.71 -17.83 5.19
N GLN A 80 0.79 -16.57 5.61
CA GLN A 80 1.24 -16.21 6.96
C GLN A 80 0.32 -16.81 8.04
N ARG A 81 -1.01 -16.63 7.90
CA ARG A 81 -1.98 -17.22 8.84
C ARG A 81 -1.86 -18.73 8.93
N ARG A 82 -1.57 -19.41 7.81
CA ARG A 82 -1.37 -20.87 7.78
C ARG A 82 -0.11 -21.31 8.51
N SER A 83 0.95 -20.51 8.46
CA SER A 83 2.18 -20.76 9.23
C SER A 83 1.95 -20.55 10.72
N ASP A 84 1.26 -19.47 11.10
CA ASP A 84 1.01 -19.12 12.50
C ASP A 84 0.05 -20.13 13.19
N SER A 85 -0.80 -20.80 12.42
CA SER A 85 -1.73 -21.82 12.92
C SER A 85 -1.14 -23.24 12.97
N ARG A 86 0.10 -23.47 12.52
CA ARG A 86 0.80 -24.73 12.82
C ARG A 86 1.25 -24.71 14.28
N PRO A 87 0.70 -25.56 15.17
CA PRO A 87 1.25 -25.68 16.52
C PRO A 87 2.72 -26.11 16.39
N ALA A 88 3.61 -25.39 17.06
CA ALA A 88 5.02 -25.75 17.17
C ALA A 88 5.10 -27.17 17.74
N GLY A 89 5.27 -28.14 16.84
CA GLY A 89 5.33 -29.56 17.17
C GLY A 89 6.58 -29.81 18.01
N ARG A 90 6.37 -29.77 19.33
CA ARG A 90 7.11 -30.42 20.41
C ARG A 90 8.21 -31.38 19.93
N SER A 91 9.41 -30.87 19.67
CA SER A 91 10.63 -31.67 19.60
C SER A 91 11.00 -32.07 21.04
N LYS A 92 10.34 -33.11 21.56
CA LYS A 92 10.85 -33.86 22.71
C LYS A 92 11.63 -35.03 22.16
N SER A 93 12.92 -34.82 21.98
CA SER A 93 13.95 -35.84 21.87
C SER A 93 13.70 -36.90 22.95
N ARG A 94 13.25 -38.10 22.57
CA ARG A 94 13.28 -39.28 23.44
C ARG A 94 14.71 -39.84 23.36
N PRO A 95 15.52 -39.80 24.43
CA PRO A 95 16.71 -40.65 24.46
C PRO A 95 16.23 -42.09 24.66
N LEU A 96 16.43 -42.93 23.64
CA LEU A 96 16.44 -44.37 23.77
C LEU A 96 17.69 -44.76 24.58
N LEU A 97 17.58 -44.74 25.91
CA LEU A 97 18.54 -45.40 26.78
C LEU A 97 18.22 -46.90 26.77
N MET A 98 18.92 -47.64 25.91
CA MET A 98 19.07 -49.07 26.04
C MET A 98 19.73 -49.37 27.39
N ARG A 99 19.04 -50.12 28.24
CA ARG A 99 19.61 -50.76 29.42
C ARG A 99 20.47 -51.95 28.97
N ALA A 100 21.66 -52.03 29.57
CA ALA A 100 22.55 -53.17 29.54
C ALA A 100 21.95 -54.38 30.25
#